data_AF-Q0D048-F1
#
_entry.id   AF-Q0D048-F1
#
_cell.length_a   1.000
_cell.length_b   1.000
_cell.length_c   1.000
_cell.angle_alpha   90.00
_cell.angle_beta   90.00
_cell.angle_gamma   90.00
#
_symmetry.space_group_name_H-M   'P 1'
#
loop_
_entity.id
_entity.type
_entity.pdbx_description
1 polymer ?
#
loop_
_entity_poly.entity_id
_entity_poly.type
_entity_poly.pdbx_seq_one_letter_code
_entity_poly.pdbx_strand_id
1 'polypeptide(L)'
;MASPRLCLDAAELEQQRDSTILQRSLSLNSTISTTSSFSRLFENARSRPDLQEINEIGSGLQGAVFEVVGQLAVIKKERPGNETRHSNLRREYRSHCAVSAAFERYQSATHNLVHVPKPHKFISTADNDDFWDEVFPKIPQAYRTRGNVITMDRILPLPKVVRKALLTYFCRREWDLEMDDIETLLNNPSNKHCLARVYLGKTNGSINRDNPAPLRNFSLHLGFMKELGIESLMLATEMGKAYATMHWGAAINGDDVEFVLGTSTSEVPRALVEPPDLQHRAVGLYLLDFGQCEFVDLSQDCDIVYQAFKGAMVTGDNQSFIPHSSTSPELFAAFKKGYIEAGTVILRDKRLSDKFSMEDFMQEYEEYAEDLVY
;
A
#
# COMPACT_ATOMS: atom_id res chain seq x y z
N MET A 1 -17.57 15.06 7.76
CA MET A 1 -16.64 15.05 8.91
C MET A 1 -16.25 13.61 9.15
N ALA A 2 -14.95 13.30 9.18
CA ALA A 2 -14.50 11.94 9.53
C ALA A 2 -14.85 11.66 11.00
N SER A 3 -15.39 10.49 11.29
CA SER A 3 -15.59 10.03 12.66
C SER A 3 -14.24 10.03 13.41
N PRO A 4 -14.22 10.39 14.71
CA PRO A 4 -12.99 10.35 15.49
C PRO A 4 -12.42 8.92 15.49
N ARG A 5 -11.13 8.80 15.19
CA ARG A 5 -10.43 7.51 15.23
C ARG A 5 -10.44 6.97 16.66
N LEU A 6 -10.67 5.66 16.80
CA LEU A 6 -10.55 4.94 18.05
C LEU A 6 -9.07 4.84 18.44
N CYS A 7 -8.71 5.41 19.59
CA CYS A 7 -7.38 5.26 20.16
C CYS A 7 -7.28 3.95 20.93
N LEU A 8 -6.27 3.14 20.61
CA LEU A 8 -6.01 1.82 21.18
C LEU A 8 -4.63 1.85 21.85
N ASP A 9 -4.57 1.59 23.15
CA ASP A 9 -3.28 1.44 23.82
C ASP A 9 -2.69 0.03 23.58
N ALA A 10 -1.42 -0.05 23.19
CA ALA A 10 -0.78 -1.33 22.89
C ALA A 10 -0.69 -2.26 24.11
N ALA A 11 -0.48 -1.74 25.33
CA ALA A 11 -0.41 -2.56 26.54
C ALA A 11 -1.79 -3.09 26.96
N GLU A 12 -2.84 -2.31 26.71
CA GLU A 12 -4.22 -2.80 26.86
C GLU A 12 -4.59 -3.84 25.80
N LEU A 13 -4.17 -3.63 24.55
CA LEU A 13 -4.39 -4.60 23.47
C LEU A 13 -3.71 -5.94 23.77
N GLU A 14 -2.49 -5.95 24.32
CA GLU A 14 -1.77 -7.18 24.68
C GLU A 14 -2.50 -8.07 25.71
N GLN A 15 -3.50 -7.54 26.41
CA GLN A 15 -4.33 -8.30 27.35
C GLN A 15 -5.56 -8.95 26.69
N GLN A 16 -5.77 -8.70 25.39
CA GLN A 16 -6.92 -9.21 24.63
C GLN A 16 -6.56 -10.47 23.85
N ARG A 17 -7.59 -11.18 23.37
CA ARG A 17 -7.39 -12.31 22.44
C ARG A 17 -6.83 -11.80 21.12
N ASP A 18 -5.96 -12.58 20.47
CA ASP A 18 -5.34 -12.21 19.20
C ASP A 18 -6.37 -11.79 18.13
N SER A 19 -7.50 -12.51 18.02
CA SER A 19 -8.57 -12.14 17.09
C SER A 19 -9.16 -10.76 17.37
N THR A 20 -9.34 -10.41 18.65
CA THR A 20 -9.83 -9.09 19.06
C THR A 20 -8.79 -8.00 18.81
N ILE A 21 -7.50 -8.29 19.05
CA ILE A 21 -6.40 -7.39 18.70
C ILE A 21 -6.44 -7.08 17.21
N LEU A 22 -6.50 -8.12 16.36
CA LEU A 22 -6.48 -7.99 14.91
C LEU A 22 -7.72 -7.26 14.38
N GLN A 23 -8.92 -7.63 14.85
CA GLN A 23 -10.17 -6.99 14.45
C GLN A 23 -10.15 -5.48 14.72
N ARG A 24 -9.73 -5.08 15.94
CA ARG A 24 -9.68 -3.66 16.31
C ARG A 24 -8.54 -2.94 15.64
N SER A 25 -7.38 -3.58 15.48
CA SER A 25 -6.16 -2.93 14.98
C SER A 25 -6.12 -2.80 13.46
N LEU A 26 -6.79 -3.67 12.71
CA LEU A 26 -6.81 -3.66 11.24
C LEU A 26 -8.01 -2.88 10.66
N SER A 27 -8.53 -1.90 11.42
CA SER A 27 -9.58 -0.97 10.97
C SER A 27 -8.99 0.39 10.59
N LEU A 28 -9.55 1.01 9.54
CA LEU A 28 -9.18 2.37 9.11
C LEU A 28 -9.56 3.45 10.14
N ASN A 29 -10.42 3.10 11.10
CA ASN A 29 -10.79 3.97 12.20
C ASN A 29 -9.83 3.90 13.38
N SER A 30 -8.76 3.10 13.31
CA SER A 30 -7.89 2.87 14.47
C SER A 30 -6.65 3.75 14.48
N THR A 31 -6.25 4.15 15.69
CA THR A 31 -4.96 4.73 16.03
C THR A 31 -4.38 3.94 17.18
N ILE A 32 -3.19 3.38 17.00
CA ILE A 32 -2.54 2.54 18.01
C ILE A 32 -1.45 3.35 18.69
N SER A 33 -1.60 3.58 20.00
CA SER A 33 -0.56 4.14 20.86
C SER A 33 0.47 3.08 21.18
N THR A 34 1.75 3.34 20.92
CA THR A 34 2.83 2.37 21.12
C THR A 34 4.12 3.01 21.63
N THR A 35 4.70 2.43 22.69
CA THR A 35 6.06 2.72 23.14
C THR A 35 7.07 1.83 22.40
N SER A 36 7.21 2.06 21.09
CA SER A 36 8.05 1.20 20.26
C SER A 36 9.53 1.57 20.32
N SER A 37 10.42 0.56 20.28
CA SER A 37 11.86 0.77 20.06
C SER A 37 12.13 1.50 18.74
N PHE A 38 11.22 1.38 17.77
CA PHE A 38 11.24 2.11 16.50
C PHE A 38 11.24 3.63 16.72
N SER A 39 10.36 4.17 17.57
CA SER A 39 10.32 5.62 17.86
C SER A 39 11.64 6.12 18.48
N ARG A 40 12.20 5.37 19.43
CA ARG A 40 13.50 5.72 20.06
C ARG A 40 14.65 5.71 19.06
N LEU A 41 14.73 4.67 18.22
CA LEU A 41 15.75 4.57 17.17
C LEU A 41 15.63 5.71 16.16
N PHE A 42 14.40 6.02 15.76
CA PHE A 42 14.09 7.11 14.84
C PHE A 42 14.58 8.45 15.38
N GLU A 43 14.19 8.83 16.61
CA GLU A 43 14.60 10.12 17.20
C GLU A 43 16.13 10.23 17.39
N ASN A 44 16.76 9.13 17.80
CA ASN A 44 18.21 9.07 17.97
C ASN A 44 18.97 9.25 16.65
N ALA A 45 18.49 8.67 15.55
CA ALA A 45 19.13 8.77 14.23
C ALA A 45 18.76 10.07 13.50
N ARG A 46 17.58 10.64 13.78
CA ARG A 46 17.16 11.94 13.24
C ARG A 46 18.10 13.07 13.69
N SER A 47 18.56 13.02 14.93
CA SER A 47 19.49 14.00 15.51
C SER A 47 20.97 13.69 15.26
N ARG A 48 21.30 12.50 14.75
CA ARG A 48 22.68 12.01 14.55
C ARG A 48 22.84 11.34 13.19
N PRO A 49 23.29 12.09 12.16
CA PRO A 49 23.45 11.57 10.79
C PRO A 49 24.35 10.34 10.66
N ASP A 50 25.30 10.16 11.58
CA ASP A 50 26.18 8.99 11.69
C ASP A 50 25.43 7.69 12.05
N LEU A 51 24.23 7.79 12.63
CA LEU A 51 23.38 6.65 12.97
C LEU A 51 22.28 6.37 11.94
N GLN A 52 22.23 7.13 10.84
CA GLN A 52 21.24 6.93 9.78
C GLN A 52 21.66 5.79 8.86
N GLU A 53 21.57 4.56 9.35
CA GLU A 53 21.73 3.37 8.52
C GLU A 53 20.63 3.28 7.45
N ILE A 54 20.97 2.69 6.30
CA ILE A 54 20.02 2.46 5.22
C ILE A 54 19.78 0.95 5.13
N ASN A 55 18.55 0.53 5.41
CA ASN A 55 18.19 -0.89 5.46
C ASN A 55 17.21 -1.24 4.35
N GLU A 56 17.38 -2.39 3.72
CA GLU A 56 16.42 -2.89 2.74
C GLU A 56 15.12 -3.31 3.44
N ILE A 57 13.98 -2.80 2.96
CA ILE A 57 12.65 -3.06 3.52
C ILE A 57 11.68 -3.65 2.49
N GLY A 58 11.98 -3.54 1.19
CA GLY A 58 11.22 -4.17 0.10
C GLY A 58 12.11 -4.53 -1.09
N SER A 59 11.77 -5.54 -1.87
CA SER A 59 12.43 -5.80 -3.16
C SER A 59 11.45 -6.45 -4.12
N GLY A 60 11.47 -6.02 -5.38
CA GLY A 60 10.59 -6.52 -6.44
C GLY A 60 11.25 -6.46 -7.80
N LEU A 61 10.42 -6.48 -8.85
CA LEU A 61 10.87 -6.48 -10.23
C LEU A 61 11.63 -5.20 -10.58
N GLN A 62 11.09 -4.04 -10.22
CA GLN A 62 11.60 -2.71 -10.59
C GLN A 62 12.83 -2.32 -9.77
N GLY A 63 12.92 -2.77 -8.52
CA GLY A 63 14.01 -2.36 -7.63
C GLY A 63 13.87 -2.83 -6.20
N ALA A 64 14.71 -2.28 -5.34
CA ALA A 64 14.68 -2.48 -3.90
C ALA A 64 14.31 -1.16 -3.20
N VAL A 65 13.54 -1.26 -2.12
CA VAL A 65 13.11 -0.14 -1.28
C VAL A 65 13.88 -0.20 0.02
N PHE A 66 14.40 0.95 0.45
CA PHE A 66 15.21 1.11 1.63
C PHE A 66 14.59 2.14 2.57
N GLU A 67 14.57 1.84 3.85
CA GLU A 67 14.40 2.88 4.86
C GLU A 67 15.71 3.64 5.04
N VAL A 68 15.60 4.90 5.45
CA VAL A 68 16.68 5.64 6.06
C VAL A 68 16.31 5.83 7.53
N VAL A 69 17.05 5.21 8.45
CA VAL A 69 16.71 5.26 9.88
C VAL A 69 16.69 6.71 10.35
N GLY A 70 15.62 7.13 11.02
CA GLY A 70 15.41 8.53 11.44
C GLY A 70 14.75 9.44 10.42
N GLN A 71 14.35 8.92 9.24
CA GLN A 71 13.60 9.66 8.24
C GLN A 71 12.23 9.02 7.93
N LEU A 72 11.24 9.86 7.62
CA LEU A 72 9.91 9.42 7.16
C LEU A 72 9.86 9.13 5.65
N ALA A 73 10.96 9.33 4.95
CA ALA A 73 11.10 8.98 3.54
C ALA A 73 11.79 7.62 3.38
N VAL A 74 11.53 6.98 2.25
CA VAL A 74 12.24 5.79 1.77
C VAL A 74 12.91 6.09 0.44
N ILE A 75 13.92 5.27 0.12
CA ILE A 75 14.65 5.29 -1.13
C ILE A 75 14.25 4.03 -1.90
N LYS A 76 13.66 4.15 -3.10
CA LYS A 76 13.53 3.04 -4.04
C LYS A 76 14.67 3.14 -5.06
N LYS A 77 15.56 2.16 -5.08
CA LYS A 77 16.68 2.07 -6.03
C LYS A 77 16.36 1.05 -7.11
N GLU A 78 16.56 1.44 -8.36
CA GLU A 78 16.33 0.59 -9.52
C GLU A 78 17.26 -0.65 -9.51
N ARG A 79 16.71 -1.79 -9.93
CA ARG A 79 17.50 -3.01 -10.13
C ARG A 79 18.40 -2.82 -11.36
N PRO A 80 19.71 -3.15 -11.29
CA PRO A 80 20.60 -3.04 -12.44
C PRO A 80 20.06 -3.79 -13.66
N GLY A 81 20.06 -3.15 -14.82
CA GLY A 81 19.55 -3.71 -16.08
C GLY A 81 18.07 -3.41 -16.37
N ASN A 82 17.36 -2.73 -15.47
CA ASN A 82 15.98 -2.30 -15.71
C ASN A 82 15.88 -0.98 -16.48
N GLU A 83 16.97 -0.24 -16.68
CA GLU A 83 16.97 1.13 -17.20
C GLU A 83 16.34 1.23 -18.61
N THR A 84 16.40 0.16 -19.39
CA THR A 84 15.84 0.07 -20.75
C THR A 84 14.48 -0.61 -20.81
N ARG A 85 14.00 -1.19 -19.70
CA ARG A 85 12.71 -1.88 -19.65
C ARG A 85 11.57 -0.87 -19.68
N HIS A 86 10.40 -1.34 -20.11
CA HIS A 86 9.19 -0.54 -20.08
C HIS A 86 8.82 -0.13 -18.64
N SER A 87 9.00 -1.04 -17.69
CA SER A 87 8.76 -0.84 -16.26
C SER A 87 9.95 -0.22 -15.51
N ASN A 88 10.76 0.61 -16.18
CA ASN A 88 11.87 1.30 -15.53
C ASN A 88 11.38 2.30 -14.47
N LEU A 89 12.27 2.61 -13.53
CA LEU A 89 11.95 3.42 -12.36
C LEU A 89 11.57 4.87 -12.73
N ARG A 90 12.06 5.40 -13.86
CA ARG A 90 11.67 6.73 -14.34
C ARG A 90 10.21 6.76 -14.78
N ARG A 91 9.74 5.71 -15.47
CA ARG A 91 8.33 5.60 -15.86
C ARG A 91 7.45 5.40 -14.63
N GLU A 92 7.85 4.52 -13.72
CA GLU A 92 7.16 4.34 -12.43
C GLU A 92 7.01 5.67 -11.69
N TYR A 93 8.08 6.47 -11.58
CA TYR A 93 8.03 7.79 -10.93
C TYR A 93 7.00 8.71 -11.56
N ARG A 94 6.88 8.73 -12.89
CA ARG A 94 5.88 9.55 -13.60
C ARG A 94 4.46 9.09 -13.29
N SER A 95 4.22 7.78 -13.34
CA SER A 95 2.92 7.19 -12.99
C SER A 95 2.57 7.51 -11.54
N HIS A 96 3.51 7.30 -10.61
CA HIS A 96 3.36 7.60 -9.20
C HIS A 96 3.04 9.08 -8.94
N CYS A 97 3.75 10.01 -9.60
CA CYS A 97 3.45 11.44 -9.50
C CYS A 97 2.03 11.78 -9.99
N ALA A 98 1.61 11.21 -11.12
CA ALA A 98 0.27 11.45 -11.66
C ALA A 98 -0.84 10.89 -10.76
N VAL A 99 -0.66 9.68 -10.24
CA VAL A 99 -1.60 9.08 -9.26
C VAL A 99 -1.65 9.91 -7.98
N SER A 100 -0.50 10.25 -7.39
CA SER A 100 -0.44 11.07 -6.18
C SER A 100 -1.13 12.42 -6.37
N ALA A 101 -0.89 13.11 -7.49
CA ALA A 101 -1.55 14.38 -7.80
C ALA A 101 -3.08 14.23 -7.98
N ALA A 102 -3.55 13.15 -8.59
CA ALA A 102 -4.98 12.88 -8.73
C ALA A 102 -5.64 12.62 -7.37
N PHE A 103 -5.01 11.83 -6.51
CA PHE A 103 -5.50 11.59 -5.16
C PHE A 103 -5.56 12.89 -4.35
N GLU A 104 -4.50 13.71 -4.37
CA GLU A 104 -4.50 15.03 -3.71
C GLU A 104 -5.63 15.94 -4.23
N ARG A 105 -5.85 15.98 -5.55
CA ARG A 105 -6.90 16.80 -6.18
C ARG A 105 -8.32 16.37 -5.77
N TYR A 106 -8.59 15.06 -5.76
CA TYR A 106 -9.95 14.55 -5.63
C TYR A 106 -10.32 14.04 -4.22
N GLN A 107 -9.37 13.91 -3.30
CA GLN A 107 -9.58 13.35 -1.95
C GLN A 107 -10.79 13.96 -1.23
N SER A 108 -10.91 15.29 -1.23
CA SER A 108 -12.00 15.99 -0.53
C SER A 108 -13.36 15.77 -1.19
N ALA A 109 -13.39 15.65 -2.53
CA ALA A 109 -14.63 15.55 -3.30
C ALA A 109 -15.17 14.11 -3.36
N THR A 110 -14.29 13.12 -3.35
CA THR A 110 -14.66 11.69 -3.39
C THR A 110 -14.73 11.06 -2.00
N HIS A 111 -14.26 11.77 -0.96
CA HIS A 111 -14.10 11.23 0.39
C HIS A 111 -13.38 9.87 0.38
N ASN A 112 -12.35 9.74 -0.46
CA ASN A 112 -11.55 8.53 -0.56
C ASN A 112 -10.56 8.47 0.61
N LEU A 113 -10.58 7.36 1.35
CA LEU A 113 -9.73 7.08 2.50
C LEU A 113 -8.44 6.33 2.13
N VAL A 114 -8.28 5.92 0.87
CA VAL A 114 -7.03 5.33 0.38
C VAL A 114 -5.95 6.40 0.25
N HIS A 115 -4.77 6.08 0.75
CA HIS A 115 -3.59 6.93 0.71
C HIS A 115 -2.60 6.48 -0.36
N VAL A 116 -1.95 7.42 -1.02
CA VAL A 116 -0.82 7.17 -1.92
C VAL A 116 0.40 7.82 -1.30
N PRO A 117 1.49 7.09 -0.99
CA PRO A 117 2.71 7.70 -0.47
C PRO A 117 3.21 8.77 -1.42
N LYS A 118 3.60 9.96 -0.93
CA LYS A 118 3.99 11.05 -1.82
C LYS A 118 5.36 10.79 -2.48
N PRO A 119 5.46 10.80 -3.81
CA PRO A 119 6.76 10.82 -4.47
C PRO A 119 7.40 12.20 -4.29
N HIS A 120 8.67 12.24 -3.88
CA HIS A 120 9.39 13.50 -3.66
C HIS A 120 10.33 13.86 -4.81
N LYS A 121 11.23 12.95 -5.17
CA LYS A 121 12.30 13.25 -6.12
C LYS A 121 12.72 11.99 -6.88
N PHE A 122 13.01 12.17 -8.15
CA PHE A 122 13.76 11.23 -8.98
C PHE A 122 15.21 11.70 -9.10
N ILE A 123 16.16 10.80 -8.82
CA ILE A 123 17.59 11.03 -8.93
C ILE A 123 18.09 10.08 -10.02
N SER A 124 18.64 10.64 -11.10
CA SER A 124 19.13 9.82 -12.20
C SER A 124 20.54 9.30 -11.93
N THR A 125 20.92 8.21 -12.59
CA THR A 125 22.28 7.64 -12.50
C THR A 125 23.38 8.65 -12.86
N ALA A 126 23.09 9.60 -13.76
CA ALA A 126 24.06 10.55 -14.29
C ALA A 126 24.21 11.81 -13.43
N ASP A 127 23.33 12.00 -12.44
CA ASP A 127 23.28 13.21 -11.62
C ASP A 127 23.76 12.96 -10.19
N ASN A 128 24.14 14.06 -9.52
CA ASN A 128 24.12 14.18 -8.07
C ASN A 128 25.16 13.32 -7.33
N ASP A 129 26.44 13.60 -7.57
CA ASP A 129 27.59 12.97 -6.89
C ASP A 129 27.46 13.05 -5.36
N ASP A 130 27.11 14.23 -4.83
CA ASP A 130 26.93 14.47 -3.39
C ASP A 130 25.92 13.52 -2.75
N PHE A 131 24.84 13.16 -3.45
CA PHE A 131 23.86 12.19 -2.94
C PHE A 131 24.48 10.79 -2.78
N TRP A 132 25.28 10.35 -3.75
CA TRP A 132 25.92 9.04 -3.69
C TRP A 132 27.04 8.98 -2.67
N ASP A 133 27.78 10.08 -2.51
CA ASP A 133 28.80 10.21 -1.46
C ASP A 133 28.20 10.11 -0.07
N GLU A 134 26.97 10.62 0.13
CA GLU A 134 26.22 10.45 1.38
C GLU A 134 25.66 9.03 1.55
N VAL A 135 25.10 8.44 0.49
CA VAL A 135 24.35 7.16 0.56
C VAL A 135 25.26 5.94 0.59
N PHE A 136 26.35 5.92 -0.19
CA PHE A 136 27.22 4.73 -0.31
C PHE A 136 27.80 4.22 1.01
N PRO A 137 28.27 5.09 1.94
CA PRO A 137 28.74 4.63 3.23
C PRO A 137 27.66 3.92 4.06
N LYS A 138 26.38 4.29 3.88
CA LYS A 138 25.24 3.89 4.72
C LYS A 138 24.41 2.73 4.14
N ILE A 139 24.41 2.54 2.82
CA ILE A 139 23.64 1.50 2.12
C ILE A 139 24.37 0.14 2.10
N PRO A 140 23.66 -1.02 2.06
CA PRO A 140 24.31 -2.32 2.08
C PRO A 140 25.23 -2.50 0.87
N GLN A 141 26.35 -3.20 1.08
CA GLN A 141 27.44 -3.34 0.10
C GLN A 141 26.95 -3.82 -1.28
N ALA A 142 25.97 -4.73 -1.32
CA ALA A 142 25.39 -5.25 -2.56
C ALA A 142 24.74 -4.18 -3.45
N TYR A 143 24.38 -3.01 -2.88
CA TYR A 143 23.69 -1.92 -3.57
C TYR A 143 24.57 -0.68 -3.78
N ARG A 144 25.87 -0.73 -3.46
CA ARG A 144 26.83 0.37 -3.62
C ARG A 144 27.27 0.57 -5.08
N THR A 145 26.28 0.75 -5.94
CA THR A 145 26.44 1.10 -7.35
C THR A 145 25.49 2.23 -7.67
N ARG A 146 25.89 3.14 -8.56
CA ARG A 146 24.99 4.18 -9.05
C ARG A 146 23.83 3.54 -9.82
N GLY A 147 22.66 4.16 -9.76
CA GLY A 147 21.46 3.74 -10.46
C GLY A 147 20.38 4.80 -10.32
N ASN A 148 19.25 4.65 -11.00
CA ASN A 148 18.14 5.56 -10.77
C ASN A 148 17.52 5.31 -9.37
N VAL A 149 17.07 6.39 -8.75
CA VAL A 149 16.47 6.37 -7.41
C VAL A 149 15.22 7.24 -7.37
N ILE A 150 14.20 6.78 -6.64
CA ILE A 150 13.08 7.60 -6.19
C ILE A 150 13.17 7.76 -4.67
N THR A 151 12.96 8.97 -4.18
CA THR A 151 12.65 9.21 -2.76
C THR A 151 11.15 9.47 -2.62
N MET A 152 10.49 8.83 -1.65
CA MET A 152 9.04 8.95 -1.43
C MET A 152 8.68 8.76 0.05
N ASP A 153 7.46 9.12 0.44
CA ASP A 153 6.95 8.86 1.79
C ASP A 153 7.02 7.38 2.15
N ARG A 154 7.28 7.11 3.42
CA ARG A 154 7.27 5.76 3.98
C ARG A 154 5.90 5.39 4.51
N ILE A 155 5.38 4.25 4.08
CA ILE A 155 4.33 3.54 4.82
C ILE A 155 4.98 2.89 6.03
N LEU A 156 4.58 3.31 7.23
CA LEU A 156 5.16 2.77 8.45
C LEU A 156 4.53 1.41 8.76
N PRO A 157 5.30 0.43 9.26
CA PRO A 157 4.80 -0.93 9.45
C PRO A 157 3.78 -1.03 10.58
N LEU A 158 2.99 -2.10 10.56
CA LEU A 158 2.07 -2.43 11.64
C LEU A 158 2.81 -2.60 13.00
N PRO A 159 2.26 -2.09 14.12
CA PRO A 159 2.91 -2.16 15.43
C PRO A 159 3.20 -3.59 15.91
N LYS A 160 4.15 -3.74 16.85
CA LYS A 160 4.58 -5.05 17.39
C LYS A 160 3.41 -5.90 17.90
N VAL A 161 2.46 -5.30 18.61
CA VAL A 161 1.27 -6.01 19.14
C VAL A 161 0.45 -6.65 18.02
N VAL A 162 0.25 -5.95 16.90
CA VAL A 162 -0.47 -6.47 15.72
C VAL A 162 0.33 -7.58 15.05
N ARG A 163 1.64 -7.38 14.87
CA ARG A 163 2.54 -8.38 14.28
C ARG A 163 2.57 -9.69 15.08
N LYS A 164 2.63 -9.60 16.41
CA LYS A 164 2.57 -10.77 17.30
C LYS A 164 1.23 -11.48 17.18
N ALA A 165 0.13 -10.73 17.14
CA ALA A 165 -1.20 -11.30 16.96
C ALA A 165 -1.35 -11.98 15.58
N LEU A 166 -0.79 -11.42 14.50
CA LEU A 166 -0.78 -12.07 13.17
C LEU A 166 -0.04 -13.41 13.18
N LEU A 167 1.15 -13.46 13.78
CA LEU A 167 1.92 -14.71 13.89
C LEU A 167 1.20 -15.74 14.75
N THR A 168 0.67 -15.33 15.91
CA THR A 168 0.03 -16.24 16.86
C THR A 168 -1.32 -16.73 16.36
N TYR A 169 -2.08 -15.88 15.66
CA TYR A 169 -3.39 -16.27 15.14
C TYR A 169 -3.28 -17.10 13.87
N PHE A 170 -2.46 -16.70 12.89
CA PHE A 170 -2.41 -17.40 11.61
C PHE A 170 -1.23 -18.36 11.49
N CYS A 171 0.00 -17.88 11.64
CA CYS A 171 1.19 -18.70 11.40
C CYS A 171 1.27 -19.88 12.38
N ARG A 172 0.92 -19.69 13.65
CA ARG A 172 0.89 -20.77 14.63
C ARG A 172 -0.12 -21.85 14.27
N ARG A 173 -1.32 -21.46 13.83
CA ARG A 173 -2.39 -22.40 13.44
C ARG A 173 -2.04 -23.17 12.18
N GLU A 174 -1.41 -22.53 11.20
CA GLU A 174 -1.05 -23.16 9.93
C GLU A 174 0.23 -23.99 9.99
N TRP A 175 1.21 -23.59 10.81
CA TRP A 175 2.56 -24.18 10.78
C TRP A 175 2.95 -24.93 12.05
N ASP A 176 2.05 -25.03 13.04
CA ASP A 176 2.27 -25.70 14.34
C ASP A 176 3.48 -25.13 15.09
N LEU A 177 3.53 -23.79 15.21
CA LEU A 177 4.64 -23.08 15.85
C LEU A 177 4.54 -23.10 17.38
N GLU A 178 5.69 -23.25 18.03
CA GLU A 178 5.82 -23.02 19.46
C GLU A 178 6.05 -21.54 19.77
N MET A 179 5.91 -21.15 21.04
CA MET A 179 6.07 -19.74 21.43
C MET A 179 7.48 -19.19 21.15
N ASP A 180 8.51 -20.03 21.24
CA ASP A 180 9.89 -19.63 20.94
C ASP A 180 10.08 -19.35 19.44
N ASP A 181 9.37 -20.06 18.56
CA ASP A 181 9.37 -19.79 17.12
C ASP A 181 8.71 -18.45 16.82
N ILE A 182 7.60 -18.14 17.50
CA ILE A 182 6.89 -16.86 17.37
C ILE A 182 7.80 -15.70 17.77
N GLU A 183 8.51 -15.81 18.89
CA GLU A 183 9.45 -14.76 19.33
C GLU A 183 10.66 -14.64 18.37
N THR A 184 11.14 -15.76 17.82
CA THR A 184 12.19 -15.76 16.79
C THR A 184 11.74 -15.01 15.54
N LEU A 185 10.54 -15.32 15.02
CA LEU A 185 9.95 -14.63 13.87
C LEU A 185 9.69 -13.15 14.16
N LEU A 186 9.20 -12.82 15.35
CA LEU A 186 8.88 -11.44 15.74
C LEU A 186 10.13 -10.54 15.83
N ASN A 187 11.28 -11.13 16.19
CA ASN A 187 12.56 -10.47 16.32
C ASN A 187 13.37 -10.42 15.01
N ASN A 188 13.02 -11.24 14.01
CA ASN A 188 13.60 -11.16 12.67
C ASN A 188 13.44 -9.73 12.10
N PRO A 189 14.53 -9.04 11.71
CA PRO A 189 14.49 -7.68 11.18
C PRO A 189 13.49 -7.51 10.01
N SER A 190 13.44 -8.46 9.08
CA SER A 190 12.55 -8.41 7.92
C SER A 190 11.07 -8.38 8.32
N ASN A 191 10.70 -9.08 9.40
CA ASN A 191 9.34 -9.11 9.93
C ASN A 191 8.95 -7.82 10.68
N LYS A 192 9.88 -6.89 10.91
CA LYS A 192 9.56 -5.55 11.45
C LYS A 192 8.94 -4.65 10.39
N HIS A 193 9.13 -4.94 9.10
CA HIS A 193 8.58 -4.18 7.96
C HIS A 193 7.22 -4.74 7.53
N CYS A 194 6.34 -4.98 8.51
CA CYS A 194 5.05 -5.62 8.26
C CYS A 194 4.04 -4.67 7.63
N LEU A 195 3.58 -5.03 6.43
CA LEU A 195 2.42 -4.46 5.74
C LEU A 195 1.48 -5.63 5.42
N ALA A 196 0.18 -5.45 5.63
CA ALA A 196 -0.81 -6.50 5.35
C ALA A 196 -1.51 -6.21 4.02
N ARG A 197 -1.22 -7.03 3.00
CA ARG A 197 -1.74 -6.87 1.65
C ARG A 197 -3.19 -7.38 1.56
N VAL A 198 -4.11 -6.52 1.14
CA VAL A 198 -5.56 -6.74 1.22
C VAL A 198 -6.06 -7.42 -0.05
N TYR A 199 -6.47 -8.68 0.05
CA TYR A 199 -7.00 -9.44 -1.09
C TYR A 199 -8.50 -9.68 -0.94
N LEU A 200 -9.34 -8.85 -1.59
CA LEU A 200 -10.80 -9.02 -1.57
C LEU A 200 -11.31 -9.96 -2.67
N GLY A 201 -10.55 -10.14 -3.75
CA GLY A 201 -10.87 -11.09 -4.83
C GLY A 201 -10.53 -12.54 -4.51
N LYS A 202 -9.74 -12.77 -3.45
CA LYS A 202 -9.24 -14.10 -3.11
C LYS A 202 -9.67 -14.54 -1.70
N THR A 203 -10.61 -15.48 -1.65
CA THR A 203 -11.15 -16.02 -0.38
C THR A 203 -10.12 -16.81 0.41
N ASN A 204 -9.42 -17.73 -0.25
CA ASN A 204 -8.48 -18.64 0.39
C ASN A 204 -7.05 -18.37 -0.07
N GLY A 205 -6.11 -18.49 0.85
CA GLY A 205 -4.69 -18.60 0.56
C GLY A 205 -3.94 -19.05 1.80
N SER A 206 -2.80 -19.70 1.60
CA SER A 206 -1.93 -20.13 2.68
C SER A 206 -0.83 -19.11 2.94
N ILE A 207 -0.34 -19.07 4.17
CA ILE A 207 0.87 -18.33 4.48
C ILE A 207 2.04 -19.20 4.03
N ASN A 208 2.89 -18.65 3.15
CA ASN A 208 4.05 -19.38 2.63
C ASN A 208 5.02 -19.74 3.77
N ARG A 209 5.06 -21.03 4.14
CA ARG A 209 5.88 -21.58 5.22
C ARG A 209 7.37 -21.47 4.95
N ASP A 210 7.77 -21.48 3.68
CA ASP A 210 9.18 -21.39 3.29
C ASP A 210 9.69 -19.94 3.30
N ASN A 211 8.80 -18.97 3.53
CA ASN A 211 9.21 -17.58 3.69
C ASN A 211 9.71 -17.32 5.12
N PRO A 212 11.01 -17.01 5.32
CA PRO A 212 11.56 -16.70 6.64
C PRO A 212 11.06 -15.36 7.21
N ALA A 213 10.38 -14.54 6.39
CA ALA A 213 9.82 -13.25 6.75
C ALA A 213 8.33 -13.12 6.37
N PRO A 214 7.43 -13.94 6.96
CA PRO A 214 6.02 -13.99 6.56
C PRO A 214 5.23 -12.71 6.82
N LEU A 215 5.73 -11.83 7.67
CA LEU A 215 5.07 -10.56 7.96
C LEU A 215 5.40 -9.47 6.93
N ARG A 216 6.50 -9.61 6.18
CA ARG A 216 6.85 -8.69 5.09
C ARG A 216 5.90 -9.00 3.91
N ASN A 217 4.98 -8.06 3.62
CA ASN A 217 3.86 -8.25 2.69
C ASN A 217 2.95 -9.43 3.10
N PHE A 218 2.45 -9.41 4.33
CA PHE A 218 1.53 -10.43 4.85
C PHE A 218 0.24 -10.48 4.01
N SER A 219 -0.05 -11.60 3.38
CA SER A 219 -1.25 -11.76 2.55
C SER A 219 -2.52 -11.89 3.40
N LEU A 220 -3.29 -10.80 3.49
CA LEU A 220 -4.58 -10.75 4.19
C LEU A 220 -5.71 -11.09 3.21
N HIS A 221 -5.99 -12.39 3.09
CA HIS A 221 -7.07 -12.92 2.25
C HIS A 221 -8.47 -12.64 2.81
N LEU A 222 -9.48 -12.65 1.95
CA LEU A 222 -10.86 -12.34 2.35
C LEU A 222 -11.41 -13.30 3.41
N GLY A 223 -11.06 -14.58 3.37
CA GLY A 223 -11.46 -15.56 4.39
C GLY A 223 -10.99 -15.15 5.79
N PHE A 224 -9.74 -14.69 5.92
CA PHE A 224 -9.18 -14.18 7.17
C PHE A 224 -9.89 -12.92 7.65
N MET A 225 -10.19 -11.99 6.74
CA MET A 225 -10.93 -10.77 7.09
C MET A 225 -12.35 -11.09 7.57
N LYS A 226 -13.05 -12.04 6.93
CA LYS A 226 -14.37 -12.50 7.37
C LYS A 226 -14.31 -13.18 8.72
N GLU A 227 -13.34 -14.07 8.94
CA GLU A 227 -13.15 -14.76 10.22
C GLU A 227 -12.92 -13.79 11.38
N LEU A 228 -12.10 -12.75 11.14
CA LEU A 228 -11.78 -11.72 12.14
C LEU A 228 -12.86 -10.64 12.28
N GLY A 229 -13.85 -10.59 11.39
CA GLY A 229 -14.84 -9.51 11.35
C GLY A 229 -14.24 -8.15 11.01
N ILE A 230 -13.25 -8.11 10.11
CA ILE A 230 -12.69 -6.88 9.53
C ILE A 230 -13.72 -6.29 8.54
N GLU A 231 -13.83 -4.96 8.50
CA GLU A 231 -14.81 -4.18 7.74
C GLU A 231 -14.56 -4.21 6.21
N SER A 232 -14.63 -5.40 5.60
CA SER A 232 -14.31 -5.65 4.20
C SER A 232 -15.19 -4.90 3.19
N LEU A 233 -16.46 -4.61 3.53
CA LEU A 233 -17.34 -3.76 2.71
C LEU A 233 -16.81 -2.33 2.57
N MET A 234 -16.31 -1.74 3.67
CA MET A 234 -15.69 -0.43 3.64
C MET A 234 -14.42 -0.47 2.78
N LEU A 235 -13.56 -1.49 2.97
CA LEU A 235 -12.35 -1.64 2.15
C LEU A 235 -12.69 -1.74 0.65
N ALA A 236 -13.72 -2.53 0.28
CA ALA A 236 -14.18 -2.65 -1.10
C ALA A 236 -14.61 -1.30 -1.69
N THR A 237 -15.42 -0.53 -0.96
CA THR A 237 -15.84 0.81 -1.40
C THR A 237 -14.65 1.75 -1.60
N GLU A 238 -13.72 1.79 -0.66
CA GLU A 238 -12.55 2.67 -0.77
C GLU A 238 -11.59 2.23 -1.89
N MET A 239 -11.43 0.93 -2.14
CA MET A 239 -10.69 0.40 -3.29
C MET A 239 -11.37 0.78 -4.62
N GLY A 240 -12.71 0.71 -4.70
CA GLY A 240 -13.46 1.17 -5.88
C GLY A 240 -13.21 2.65 -6.19
N LYS A 241 -13.28 3.51 -5.17
CA LYS A 241 -12.94 4.95 -5.30
C LYS A 241 -11.50 5.16 -5.75
N ALA A 242 -10.56 4.36 -5.24
CA ALA A 242 -9.15 4.43 -5.61
C ALA A 242 -8.92 4.09 -7.09
N TYR A 243 -9.50 3.00 -7.58
CA TYR A 243 -9.44 2.65 -9.00
C TYR A 243 -10.05 3.75 -9.88
N ALA A 244 -11.22 4.28 -9.53
CA ALA A 244 -11.82 5.38 -10.29
C ALA A 244 -10.93 6.65 -10.29
N THR A 245 -10.28 6.96 -9.16
CA THR A 245 -9.34 8.08 -9.05
C THR A 245 -8.10 7.87 -9.93
N MET A 246 -7.58 6.67 -10.00
CA MET A 246 -6.44 6.32 -10.84
C MET A 246 -6.82 6.35 -12.33
N HIS A 247 -7.90 5.68 -12.71
CA HIS A 247 -8.39 5.59 -14.09
C HIS A 247 -8.78 6.95 -14.64
N TRP A 248 -9.73 7.64 -13.99
CA TRP A 248 -10.31 8.86 -14.53
C TRP A 248 -9.56 10.10 -14.07
N GLY A 249 -8.95 10.07 -12.88
CA GLY A 249 -8.23 11.20 -12.31
C GLY A 249 -6.80 11.30 -12.85
N ALA A 250 -6.06 10.19 -12.85
CA ALA A 250 -4.67 10.15 -13.31
C ALA A 250 -4.50 9.66 -14.76
N ALA A 251 -5.56 9.13 -15.39
CA ALA A 251 -5.48 8.51 -16.71
C ALA A 251 -4.46 7.35 -16.74
N ILE A 252 -4.49 6.51 -15.70
CA ILE A 252 -3.59 5.36 -15.54
C ILE A 252 -4.41 4.08 -15.40
N ASN A 253 -3.98 3.00 -16.05
CA ASN A 253 -4.73 1.74 -16.08
C ASN A 253 -4.69 0.93 -14.77
N GLY A 254 -3.72 1.19 -13.90
CA GLY A 254 -3.60 0.48 -12.63
C GLY A 254 -3.09 -0.94 -12.70
N ASP A 255 -2.35 -1.31 -13.75
CA ASP A 255 -1.74 -2.64 -13.84
C ASP A 255 -0.73 -2.88 -12.71
N ASP A 256 -0.82 -4.06 -12.08
CA ASP A 256 0.02 -4.57 -10.99
C ASP A 256 0.07 -3.69 -9.72
N VAL A 257 -0.97 -2.89 -9.46
CA VAL A 257 -1.03 -2.08 -8.23
C VAL A 257 -1.41 -2.94 -7.02
N GLU A 258 -0.86 -2.58 -5.86
CA GLU A 258 -1.12 -3.28 -4.61
C GLU A 258 -1.85 -2.41 -3.59
N PHE A 259 -2.76 -3.04 -2.84
CA PHE A 259 -3.42 -2.44 -1.68
C PHE A 259 -2.90 -3.05 -0.39
N VAL A 260 -2.43 -2.22 0.53
CA VAL A 260 -1.85 -2.67 1.82
C VAL A 260 -2.38 -1.87 3.00
N LEU A 261 -2.59 -2.55 4.12
CA LEU A 261 -2.73 -1.94 5.43
C LEU A 261 -1.34 -1.70 6.01
N GLY A 262 -1.10 -0.45 6.38
CA GLY A 262 0.06 0.00 7.12
C GLY A 262 -0.35 1.08 8.11
N THR A 263 0.62 1.87 8.55
CA THR A 263 0.38 2.99 9.45
C THR A 263 1.09 4.26 8.99
N SER A 264 0.59 5.39 9.48
CA SER A 264 1.24 6.70 9.42
C SER A 264 1.30 7.30 10.81
N THR A 265 1.98 8.43 10.95
CA THR A 265 1.85 9.29 12.13
C THR A 265 0.47 9.93 12.13
N SER A 266 -0.19 9.98 13.29
CA SER A 266 -1.58 10.46 13.38
C SER A 266 -1.76 11.96 13.08
N GLU A 267 -0.70 12.75 13.00
CA GLU A 267 -0.75 14.16 12.63
C GLU A 267 0.21 14.49 11.47
N VAL A 268 -0.23 15.41 10.61
CA VAL A 268 0.67 16.22 9.77
C VAL A 268 1.42 17.14 10.75
N PRO A 269 2.76 17.16 10.77
CA PRO A 269 3.51 18.02 11.68
C PRO A 269 3.01 19.47 11.57
N ARG A 270 2.51 20.04 12.66
CA ARG A 270 1.96 21.41 12.68
C ARG A 270 3.04 22.47 12.43
N ALA A 271 4.31 22.08 12.43
CA ALA A 271 5.46 22.87 11.99
C ALA A 271 6.61 21.93 11.54
N LEU A 272 7.55 22.46 10.75
CA LEU A 272 8.80 21.79 10.34
C LEU A 272 9.73 21.39 11.51
N VAL A 273 9.39 21.75 12.75
CA VAL A 273 10.27 21.68 13.93
C VAL A 273 9.86 20.58 14.91
N GLU A 274 8.58 20.18 14.94
CA GLU A 274 8.13 19.15 15.90
C GLU A 274 8.47 17.73 15.41
N PRO A 275 8.91 16.83 16.31
CA PRO A 275 9.04 15.42 15.98
C PRO A 275 7.75 14.84 15.42
N PRO A 276 7.82 13.98 14.39
CA PRO A 276 6.64 13.26 13.96
C PRO A 276 6.17 12.34 15.10
N ASP A 277 4.86 12.32 15.37
CA ASP A 277 4.29 11.47 16.40
C ASP A 277 4.29 10.00 15.97
N LEU A 278 5.36 9.29 16.36
CA LEU A 278 5.52 7.86 16.11
C LEU A 278 4.93 6.98 17.22
N GLN A 279 4.39 7.60 18.27
CA GLN A 279 3.69 6.88 19.34
C GLN A 279 2.26 6.58 18.91
N HIS A 280 1.57 7.53 18.29
CA HIS A 280 0.22 7.34 17.80
C HIS A 280 0.21 6.99 16.30
N ARG A 281 -0.08 5.72 16.03
CA ARG A 281 0.03 5.13 14.70
C ARG A 281 -1.35 4.90 14.10
N ALA A 282 -1.77 5.82 13.24
CA ALA A 282 -3.01 5.72 12.49
C ALA A 282 -2.92 4.62 11.44
N VAL A 283 -3.88 3.70 11.44
CA VAL A 283 -3.97 2.62 10.44
C VAL A 283 -4.58 3.18 9.16
N GLY A 284 -3.99 2.87 8.02
CA GLY A 284 -4.45 3.36 6.72
C GLY A 284 -4.40 2.26 5.67
N LEU A 285 -5.25 2.41 4.65
CA LEU A 285 -5.19 1.64 3.41
C LEU A 285 -4.36 2.44 2.41
N TYR A 286 -3.33 1.81 1.86
CA TYR A 286 -2.39 2.45 0.94
C TYR A 286 -2.41 1.76 -0.41
N LEU A 287 -2.34 2.56 -1.47
CA LEU A 287 -2.13 2.13 -2.85
C LEU A 287 -0.66 2.33 -3.23
N LEU A 288 -0.01 1.29 -3.75
CA LEU A 288 1.39 1.31 -4.14
C LEU A 288 1.68 0.40 -5.34
N ASP A 289 2.95 0.37 -5.74
CA ASP A 289 3.49 -0.36 -6.90
C ASP A 289 2.92 0.09 -8.25
N PHE A 290 3.47 1.18 -8.78
CA PHE A 290 3.06 1.73 -10.08
C PHE A 290 3.99 1.30 -11.21
N GLY A 291 4.76 0.22 -10.99
CA GLY A 291 5.85 -0.18 -11.88
C GLY A 291 5.40 -0.68 -13.26
N GLN A 292 4.21 -1.27 -13.34
CA GLN A 292 3.62 -1.78 -14.60
C GLN A 292 2.55 -0.88 -15.18
N CYS A 293 2.06 0.09 -14.41
CA CYS A 293 1.04 1.03 -14.81
C CYS A 293 1.37 1.77 -16.13
N GLU A 294 0.35 1.98 -16.94
CA GLU A 294 0.42 2.70 -18.21
C GLU A 294 -0.52 3.89 -18.23
N PHE A 295 -0.10 4.96 -18.91
CA PHE A 295 -0.98 6.08 -19.22
C PHE A 295 -1.95 5.68 -20.33
N VAL A 296 -3.22 6.06 -20.15
CA VAL A 296 -4.30 5.83 -21.10
C VAL A 296 -4.73 7.17 -21.69
N ASP A 297 -4.77 7.26 -23.01
CA ASP A 297 -5.22 8.47 -23.69
C ASP A 297 -6.76 8.55 -23.69
N LEU A 298 -7.30 9.35 -22.77
CA LEU A 298 -8.75 9.57 -22.64
C LEU A 298 -9.38 10.27 -23.87
N SER A 299 -8.60 10.70 -24.85
CA SER A 299 -9.11 11.21 -26.13
C SER A 299 -9.53 10.10 -27.11
N GLN A 300 -9.06 8.87 -26.92
CA GLN A 300 -9.42 7.71 -27.74
C GLN A 300 -10.86 7.23 -27.55
N ASP A 301 -11.33 6.36 -28.44
CA ASP A 301 -12.68 5.79 -28.38
C ASP A 301 -12.94 5.05 -27.06
N CYS A 302 -14.21 5.04 -26.62
CA CYS A 302 -14.61 4.49 -25.32
C CYS A 302 -14.17 3.04 -25.15
N ASP A 303 -14.37 2.21 -26.17
CA ASP A 303 -14.00 0.79 -26.14
C ASP A 303 -12.50 0.60 -25.87
N ILE A 304 -11.64 1.45 -26.44
CA ILE A 304 -10.18 1.38 -26.25
C ILE A 304 -9.82 1.74 -24.80
N VAL A 305 -10.38 2.83 -24.29
CA VAL A 305 -10.13 3.30 -22.91
C VAL A 305 -10.66 2.29 -21.89
N TYR A 306 -11.89 1.80 -22.11
CA TYR A 306 -12.51 0.81 -21.24
C TYR A 306 -11.72 -0.49 -21.26
N GLN A 307 -11.30 -0.97 -22.42
CA GLN A 307 -10.48 -2.18 -22.54
C GLN A 307 -9.15 -2.05 -21.80
N ALA A 308 -8.48 -0.90 -21.87
CA ALA A 308 -7.23 -0.66 -21.15
C ALA A 308 -7.42 -0.76 -19.62
N PHE A 309 -8.51 -0.20 -19.10
CA PHE A 309 -8.83 -0.23 -17.68
C PHE A 309 -9.30 -1.60 -17.20
N LYS A 310 -10.32 -2.19 -17.85
CA LYS A 310 -10.87 -3.48 -17.43
C LYS A 310 -9.88 -4.63 -17.64
N GLY A 311 -9.05 -4.56 -18.69
CA GLY A 311 -7.97 -5.52 -18.92
C GLY A 311 -6.94 -5.52 -17.79
N ALA A 312 -6.50 -4.34 -17.33
CA ALA A 312 -5.58 -4.24 -16.20
C ALA A 312 -6.22 -4.72 -14.88
N MET A 313 -7.52 -4.51 -14.67
CA MET A 313 -8.23 -4.97 -13.47
C MET A 313 -8.31 -6.50 -13.35
N VAL A 314 -8.31 -7.24 -14.45
CA VAL A 314 -8.38 -8.73 -14.44
C VAL A 314 -7.03 -9.43 -14.64
N THR A 315 -5.97 -8.68 -14.94
CA THR A 315 -4.64 -9.25 -15.23
C THR A 315 -3.82 -9.44 -13.97
N GLY A 316 -3.00 -10.50 -13.94
CA GLY A 316 -1.98 -10.68 -12.89
C GLY A 316 -2.57 -10.78 -11.48
N ASP A 317 -1.97 -10.05 -10.54
CA ASP A 317 -2.41 -10.05 -9.15
C ASP A 317 -3.64 -9.14 -8.90
N ASN A 318 -3.96 -8.21 -9.82
CA ASN A 318 -5.11 -7.28 -9.70
C ASN A 318 -6.42 -8.01 -9.41
N GLN A 319 -6.67 -9.14 -10.09
CA GLN A 319 -7.85 -9.97 -9.89
C GLN A 319 -7.96 -10.52 -8.44
N SER A 320 -6.84 -10.64 -7.72
CA SER A 320 -6.84 -11.08 -6.31
C SER A 320 -7.21 -9.95 -5.36
N PHE A 321 -7.02 -8.69 -5.76
CA PHE A 321 -7.37 -7.51 -4.95
C PHE A 321 -8.84 -7.13 -5.10
N ILE A 322 -9.40 -7.22 -6.30
CA ILE A 322 -10.75 -6.74 -6.62
C ILE A 322 -11.77 -7.87 -6.32
N PRO A 323 -12.83 -7.61 -5.52
CA PRO A 323 -13.87 -8.61 -5.28
C PRO A 323 -14.55 -9.01 -6.60
N HIS A 324 -15.00 -10.25 -6.72
CA HIS A 324 -15.69 -10.74 -7.92
C HIS A 324 -17.20 -10.78 -7.71
N SER A 325 -17.99 -10.44 -8.74
CA SER A 325 -19.47 -10.43 -8.72
C SER A 325 -20.05 -11.81 -8.34
N SER A 326 -19.57 -12.89 -8.97
CA SER A 326 -20.02 -14.26 -8.72
C SER A 326 -19.66 -14.83 -7.34
N THR A 327 -18.43 -14.60 -6.84
CA THR A 327 -17.96 -15.22 -5.58
C THR A 327 -18.18 -14.35 -4.35
N SER A 328 -18.35 -13.04 -4.54
CA SER A 328 -18.51 -12.05 -3.47
C SER A 328 -19.41 -10.87 -3.88
N PRO A 329 -20.68 -11.14 -4.25
CA PRO A 329 -21.57 -10.14 -4.86
C PRO A 329 -21.76 -8.87 -4.01
N GLU A 330 -21.86 -9.01 -2.68
CA GLU A 330 -22.01 -7.86 -1.78
C GLU A 330 -20.76 -6.96 -1.76
N LEU A 331 -19.56 -7.56 -1.78
CA LEU A 331 -18.30 -6.82 -1.83
C LEU A 331 -18.11 -6.17 -3.20
N PHE A 332 -18.44 -6.88 -4.28
CA PHE A 332 -18.40 -6.33 -5.61
C PHE A 332 -19.36 -5.15 -5.76
N ALA A 333 -20.58 -5.25 -5.23
CA ALA A 333 -21.53 -4.15 -5.22
C ALA A 333 -20.99 -2.94 -4.45
N ALA A 334 -20.33 -3.15 -3.31
CA ALA A 334 -19.68 -2.08 -2.54
C ALA A 334 -18.51 -1.43 -3.30
N PHE A 335 -17.70 -2.22 -4.01
CA PHE A 335 -16.64 -1.75 -4.91
C PHE A 335 -17.20 -0.94 -6.09
N LYS A 336 -18.18 -1.50 -6.82
CA LYS A 336 -18.86 -0.88 -7.96
C LYS A 336 -19.46 0.47 -7.56
N LYS A 337 -20.15 0.52 -6.43
CA LYS A 337 -20.68 1.76 -5.86
C LYS A 337 -19.59 2.81 -5.63
N GLY A 338 -18.50 2.45 -4.95
CA GLY A 338 -17.38 3.37 -4.69
C GLY A 338 -16.72 3.88 -5.98
N TYR A 339 -16.55 2.99 -6.97
CA TYR A 339 -16.02 3.34 -8.27
C TYR A 339 -16.90 4.34 -9.02
N ILE A 340 -18.21 4.07 -9.10
CA ILE A 340 -19.17 4.94 -9.77
C ILE A 340 -19.24 6.31 -9.09
N GLU A 341 -19.39 6.35 -7.77
CA GLU A 341 -19.50 7.61 -7.01
C GLU A 341 -18.28 8.53 -7.24
N ALA A 342 -17.06 7.98 -7.10
CA ALA A 342 -15.84 8.76 -7.33
C ALA A 342 -15.65 9.11 -8.82
N GLY A 343 -15.88 8.16 -9.71
CA GLY A 343 -15.71 8.33 -11.15
C GLY A 343 -16.63 9.40 -11.72
N THR A 344 -17.91 9.44 -11.31
CA THR A 344 -18.87 10.46 -11.74
C THR A 344 -18.43 11.87 -11.34
N VAL A 345 -17.89 12.03 -10.12
CA VAL A 345 -17.33 13.31 -9.65
C VAL A 345 -16.18 13.75 -10.55
N ILE A 346 -15.25 12.83 -10.85
CA ILE A 346 -14.05 13.13 -11.63
C ILE A 346 -14.38 13.41 -13.10
N LEU A 347 -15.26 12.62 -13.72
CA LEU A 347 -15.68 12.84 -15.10
C LEU A 347 -16.35 14.21 -15.27
N ARG A 348 -17.16 14.63 -14.28
CA ARG A 348 -17.80 15.94 -14.29
C ARG A 348 -16.76 17.06 -14.24
N ASP A 349 -15.78 16.97 -13.34
CA ASP A 349 -14.71 17.95 -13.23
C ASP A 349 -13.88 18.03 -14.52
N LYS A 350 -13.57 16.88 -15.13
CA LYS A 350 -12.84 16.79 -16.40
C LYS A 350 -13.67 17.08 -17.65
N ARG A 351 -14.99 17.30 -17.52
CA ARG A 351 -15.93 17.50 -18.65
C ARG A 351 -15.93 16.32 -19.64
N LEU A 352 -15.87 15.11 -19.10
CA LEU A 352 -15.85 13.86 -19.85
C LEU A 352 -17.16 13.06 -19.72
N SER A 353 -18.17 13.60 -19.02
CA SER A 353 -19.46 12.94 -18.78
C SER A 353 -20.28 12.69 -20.04
N ASP A 354 -20.06 13.43 -21.12
CA ASP A 354 -20.75 13.20 -22.40
C ASP A 354 -20.11 12.06 -23.22
N LYS A 355 -18.92 11.60 -22.81
CA LYS A 355 -18.13 10.59 -23.51
C LYS A 355 -18.11 9.25 -22.76
N PHE A 356 -17.87 9.29 -21.45
CA PHE A 356 -17.76 8.08 -20.63
C PHE A 356 -18.88 8.01 -19.61
N SER A 357 -19.35 6.78 -19.35
CA SER A 357 -20.38 6.45 -18.35
C SER A 357 -19.79 5.44 -17.36
N MET A 358 -19.87 5.76 -16.06
CA MET A 358 -19.35 4.86 -15.02
C MET A 358 -20.18 3.60 -14.87
N GLU A 359 -21.48 3.70 -15.14
CA GLU A 359 -22.39 2.54 -15.14
C GLU A 359 -22.03 1.61 -16.29
N ASP A 360 -21.89 2.15 -17.51
CA ASP A 360 -21.56 1.37 -18.70
C ASP A 360 -20.19 0.69 -18.54
N PHE A 361 -19.18 1.44 -18.05
CA PHE A 361 -17.86 0.86 -17.77
C PHE A 361 -17.93 -0.29 -16.76
N MET A 362 -18.64 -0.11 -15.64
CA MET A 362 -18.72 -1.14 -14.61
C MET A 362 -19.56 -2.34 -15.05
N GLN A 363 -20.56 -2.14 -15.89
CA GLN A 363 -21.32 -3.22 -16.52
C GLN A 363 -20.41 -4.03 -17.46
N GLU A 364 -19.66 -3.36 -18.34
CA GLU A 364 -18.71 -4.04 -19.22
C GLU A 364 -17.58 -4.74 -18.46
N TYR A 365 -17.11 -4.17 -17.35
CA TYR A 365 -16.12 -4.83 -16.50
C TYR A 365 -16.70 -6.09 -15.84
N GLU A 366 -17.93 -6.02 -15.33
CA GLU A 366 -18.62 -7.14 -14.71
C GLU A 366 -18.76 -8.30 -15.72
N GLU A 367 -19.26 -8.02 -16.93
CA GLU A 367 -19.37 -9.00 -18.02
C GLU A 367 -18.01 -9.56 -18.44
N TYR A 368 -16.98 -8.70 -18.54
CA TYR A 368 -15.64 -9.12 -18.94
C TYR A 368 -14.94 -9.99 -17.89
N ALA A 369 -15.23 -9.78 -16.60
CA ALA A 369 -14.67 -10.56 -15.51
C ALA A 369 -15.35 -11.92 -15.33
N GLU A 370 -16.63 -12.07 -15.70
CA GLU A 370 -17.38 -13.34 -15.58
C GLU A 370 -16.70 -14.52 -16.28
N ASP A 371 -16.04 -14.28 -17.41
CA ASP A 371 -15.32 -15.30 -18.18
C ASP A 371 -13.99 -15.75 -17.53
N LEU A 372 -13.57 -15.12 -16.44
CA LEU A 372 -12.23 -15.26 -15.84
C LEU A 372 -12.24 -15.82 -14.41
N VAL A 373 -13.32 -16.50 -14.00
CA VAL A 373 -13.38 -17.19 -12.70
C VAL A 373 -12.45 -18.41 -12.71
N TYR A 374 -11.33 -18.34 -11.98
CA TYR A 374 -10.40 -19.45 -11.77
C TYR A 374 -10.63 -20.22 -10.46
#